data_AF-A0A8S3U4F2-F1
#
_entry.id   AF-A0A8S3U4F2-F1
#
_cell.length_a   1.000
_cell.length_b   1.000
_cell.length_c   1.000
_cell.angle_alpha   90.00
_cell.angle_beta   90.00
_cell.angle_gamma   90.00
#
_symmetry.space_group_name_H-M   'P 1'
#
loop_
_entity.id
_entity.type
_entity.pdbx_description
1 polymer ?
#
loop_
_entity_poly.entity_id
_entity_poly.type
_entity_poly.pdbx_seq_one_letter_code
_entity_poly.pdbx_strand_id
1 'polypeptide(L)'
;MQQKKHISEVGCGLPIQEMKQTREKIDPCQLEPFLDFITSSHIIKDLPFGERKLKLSTGEIISTPNVIRAIAPTSIIRQYKQFCEDEEIRPLGTSTMYKILEECAASVRHSVEGLDYYVAEGGRAFRDIEEILEGFDCEDEDIKKMKADLLEVKRYLKSDYKVHVRDMAQIADHCRSYALSDIDSNFRNDCKHEHTLCCTQCLLLESFMDDVLAKVNNKEWDHTDQVMFKVEKAVDDIKEWKGHILRSRNQEEARRHTLGIIEEKKDVMITIDWAMKFLPRKFREGQTDWFAKRGINCHISVSLMKGPSDTYQSITHVHVFSSTVAQDSSVTSSIISDVVQDLIQMNQGLSNVHLFSDNAGCYKSTTTIAALHKTLKGTIKTYNFCEAQDGKGNIHFAFRIIICEN
;
A
#
# COMPACT_ATOMS: atom_id res chain seq x y z
N MET A 1 17.97 19.51 -70.25
CA MET A 1 16.50 19.38 -70.39
C MET A 1 15.91 18.12 -69.74
N GLN A 2 16.66 17.06 -69.42
CA GLN A 2 16.11 15.84 -68.80
C GLN A 2 15.77 15.98 -67.29
N GLN A 3 16.51 16.80 -66.53
CA GLN A 3 16.30 16.93 -65.08
C GLN A 3 14.97 17.62 -64.70
N LYS A 4 14.51 18.59 -65.51
CA LYS A 4 13.23 19.28 -65.29
C LYS A 4 12.02 18.41 -65.63
N LYS A 5 12.17 17.40 -66.51
CA LYS A 5 11.09 16.49 -66.90
C LYS A 5 10.84 15.42 -65.84
N HIS A 6 11.90 14.93 -65.18
CA HIS A 6 11.78 13.96 -64.09
C HIS A 6 11.05 14.53 -62.86
N ILE A 7 11.28 15.80 -62.52
CA ILE A 7 10.62 16.47 -61.37
C ILE A 7 9.11 16.61 -61.57
N SER A 8 8.64 16.83 -62.81
CA SER A 8 7.20 16.95 -63.08
C SER A 8 6.47 15.61 -63.14
N GLU A 9 7.17 14.52 -63.47
CA GLU A 9 6.57 13.18 -63.61
C GLU A 9 6.54 12.40 -62.29
N VAL A 10 7.50 12.60 -61.38
CA VAL A 10 7.65 11.76 -60.17
C VAL A 10 7.43 12.55 -58.86
N GLY A 11 7.40 13.89 -58.94
CA GLY A 11 7.33 14.77 -57.76
C GLY A 11 8.67 14.90 -57.03
N CYS A 12 8.85 15.97 -56.24
CA CYS A 12 10.00 16.09 -55.35
C CYS A 12 9.95 14.95 -54.32
N GLY A 13 10.94 14.06 -54.36
CA GLY A 13 11.06 13.00 -53.35
C GLY A 13 11.05 13.64 -51.96
N LEU A 14 10.03 13.33 -51.16
CA LEU A 14 10.00 13.69 -49.75
C LEU A 14 11.18 12.98 -49.07
N PRO A 15 11.97 13.66 -48.22
CA PRO A 15 12.97 12.98 -47.43
C PRO A 15 12.28 11.87 -46.65
N ILE A 16 12.71 10.63 -46.87
CA ILE A 16 12.25 9.48 -46.07
C ILE A 16 12.53 9.89 -44.62
N GLN A 17 11.49 10.01 -43.80
CA GLN A 17 11.70 10.13 -42.35
C GLN A 17 12.49 8.88 -41.95
N GLU A 18 13.76 9.06 -41.60
CA GLU A 18 14.53 8.00 -40.99
C GLU A 18 13.78 7.60 -39.72
N MET A 19 13.04 6.50 -39.78
CA MET A 19 12.57 5.83 -38.58
C MET A 19 13.83 5.46 -37.81
N LYS A 20 14.12 6.22 -36.75
CA LYS A 20 15.16 5.86 -35.80
C LYS A 20 14.79 4.48 -35.24
N GLN A 21 15.37 3.43 -35.80
CA GLN A 21 15.32 2.11 -35.22
C GLN A 21 16.19 2.14 -33.97
N THR A 22 15.56 2.49 -32.85
CA THR A 22 16.17 2.32 -31.53
C THR A 22 16.33 0.82 -31.32
N ARG A 23 17.55 0.30 -31.40
CA ARG A 23 17.82 -1.10 -31.02
C ARG A 23 17.55 -1.23 -29.53
N GLU A 24 16.52 -1.97 -29.17
CA GLU A 24 16.30 -2.41 -27.79
C GLU A 24 17.42 -3.41 -27.43
N LYS A 25 18.34 -2.97 -26.57
CA LYS A 25 19.49 -3.77 -26.09
C LYS A 25 19.16 -4.56 -24.81
N ILE A 26 17.93 -4.48 -24.35
CA ILE A 26 17.48 -5.08 -23.09
C ILE A 26 16.46 -6.15 -23.44
N ASP A 27 16.64 -7.35 -22.89
CA ASP A 27 15.71 -8.46 -23.05
C ASP A 27 14.37 -8.12 -22.36
N PRO A 28 13.24 -8.05 -23.09
CA PRO A 28 11.93 -7.78 -22.51
C PRO A 28 11.57 -8.73 -21.37
N CYS A 29 11.94 -10.02 -21.47
CA CYS A 29 11.67 -11.02 -20.45
C CYS A 29 12.40 -10.75 -19.13
N GLN A 30 13.46 -9.91 -19.14
CA GLN A 30 14.16 -9.46 -17.95
C GLN A 30 13.71 -8.06 -17.49
N LEU A 31 13.22 -7.24 -18.43
CA LEU A 31 12.82 -5.87 -18.17
C LEU A 31 11.44 -5.78 -17.54
N GLU A 32 10.45 -6.48 -18.10
CA GLU A 32 9.06 -6.41 -17.63
C GLU A 32 8.92 -6.81 -16.16
N PRO A 33 9.48 -7.93 -15.68
CA PRO A 33 9.36 -8.29 -14.27
C PRO A 33 10.03 -7.28 -13.34
N PHE A 34 11.10 -6.62 -13.80
CA PHE A 34 11.75 -5.57 -13.02
C PHE A 34 10.92 -4.29 -12.98
N LEU A 35 10.32 -3.89 -14.10
CA LEU A 35 9.41 -2.74 -14.16
C LEU A 35 8.18 -2.97 -13.27
N ASP A 36 7.55 -4.14 -13.34
CA ASP A 36 6.44 -4.53 -12.48
C ASP A 36 6.84 -4.49 -11.01
N PHE A 37 8.04 -5.00 -10.68
CA PHE A 37 8.55 -4.96 -9.31
C PHE A 37 8.74 -3.51 -8.81
N ILE A 38 9.41 -2.64 -9.58
CA ILE A 38 9.71 -1.27 -9.13
C ILE A 38 8.49 -0.33 -9.17
N THR A 39 7.46 -0.67 -9.93
CA THR A 39 6.18 0.07 -9.99
C THR A 39 5.14 -0.47 -9.03
N SER A 40 5.42 -1.57 -8.35
CA SER A 40 4.54 -2.11 -7.32
C SER A 40 4.32 -1.13 -6.16
N SER A 41 3.17 -1.23 -5.50
CA SER A 41 2.80 -0.43 -4.31
C SER A 41 3.77 -0.59 -3.14
N HIS A 42 4.62 -1.63 -3.16
CA HIS A 42 5.70 -1.85 -2.20
C HIS A 42 6.87 -0.90 -2.41
N ILE A 43 7.20 -0.57 -3.66
CA ILE A 43 8.37 0.24 -4.02
C ILE A 43 8.00 1.71 -4.23
N ILE A 44 6.87 1.97 -4.89
CA ILE A 44 6.41 3.31 -5.22
C ILE A 44 5.08 3.60 -4.52
N LYS A 45 4.97 4.79 -3.94
CA LYS A 45 3.71 5.42 -3.55
C LYS A 45 3.51 6.66 -4.42
N ASP A 46 2.42 6.71 -5.17
CA ASP A 46 2.06 7.89 -5.94
C ASP A 46 1.89 9.10 -4.99
N LEU A 47 2.21 10.31 -5.46
CA LEU A 47 1.98 11.56 -4.74
C LEU A 47 0.67 12.20 -5.20
N PRO A 48 -0.19 12.65 -4.26
CA PRO A 48 -1.47 13.27 -4.60
C PRO A 48 -1.33 14.71 -5.14
N PHE A 49 -0.12 15.20 -5.41
CA PHE A 49 0.12 16.53 -5.98
C PHE A 49 1.37 16.58 -6.86
N GLY A 50 1.26 17.36 -7.93
CA GLY A 50 2.30 17.58 -8.92
C GLY A 50 2.35 16.48 -9.98
N GLU A 51 2.46 16.93 -11.23
CA GLU A 51 2.60 16.07 -12.40
C GLU A 51 4.01 16.22 -12.97
N ARG A 52 4.55 15.11 -13.45
CA ARG A 52 5.78 15.08 -14.23
C ARG A 52 5.43 14.78 -15.67
N LYS A 53 5.99 15.57 -16.58
CA LYS A 53 5.89 15.35 -18.02
C LYS A 53 7.06 14.49 -18.47
N LEU A 54 6.76 13.27 -18.90
CA LEU A 54 7.71 12.36 -19.53
C LEU A 54 7.70 12.62 -21.03
N LYS A 55 8.84 13.03 -21.60
CA LYS A 55 8.99 13.20 -23.04
C LYS A 55 9.61 11.94 -23.62
N LEU A 56 8.85 11.22 -24.45
CA LEU A 56 9.32 10.05 -25.15
C LEU A 56 10.32 10.42 -26.25
N SER A 57 11.12 9.44 -26.68
CA SER A 57 12.02 9.56 -27.84
C SER A 57 11.28 9.88 -29.14
N THR A 58 9.97 9.57 -29.20
CA THR A 58 9.03 9.92 -30.28
C THR A 58 8.62 11.40 -30.27
N GLY A 59 8.93 12.14 -29.20
CA GLY A 59 8.51 13.52 -29.00
C GLY A 59 7.16 13.68 -28.29
N GLU A 60 6.45 12.58 -28.07
CA GLU A 60 5.21 12.54 -27.29
C GLU A 60 5.45 12.89 -25.83
N ILE A 61 4.49 13.58 -25.20
CA ILE A 61 4.57 13.98 -23.80
C ILE A 61 3.46 13.26 -23.03
N ILE A 62 3.85 12.39 -22.11
CA ILE A 62 2.94 11.70 -21.19
C ILE A 62 2.99 12.43 -19.85
N SER A 63 1.82 12.82 -19.32
CA SER A 63 1.73 13.35 -17.95
C SER A 63 1.55 12.18 -16.99
N THR A 64 2.44 12.06 -16.01
CA THR A 64 2.36 11.06 -14.95
C THR A 64 2.35 11.76 -13.60
N PRO A 65 1.62 11.25 -12.59
CA PRO A 65 1.72 11.79 -11.24
C PRO A 65 3.15 11.70 -10.72
N ASN A 66 3.54 12.62 -9.83
CA ASN A 66 4.78 12.47 -9.09
C ASN A 66 4.74 11.16 -8.28
N VAL A 67 5.87 10.50 -8.15
CA VAL A 67 6.01 9.24 -7.43
C VAL A 67 7.03 9.40 -6.31
N ILE A 68 6.73 8.81 -5.16
CA ILE A 68 7.67 8.65 -4.06
C ILE A 68 8.17 7.22 -4.03
N ARG A 69 9.49 7.05 -3.97
CA ARG A 69 10.10 5.76 -3.71
C ARG A 69 10.21 5.54 -2.21
N ALA A 70 9.62 4.44 -1.73
CA ALA A 70 9.60 4.10 -0.31
C ALA A 70 10.93 3.49 0.17
N ILE A 71 11.72 2.90 -0.74
CA ILE A 71 12.90 2.10 -0.43
C ILE A 71 14.12 2.60 -1.22
N ALA A 72 15.31 2.54 -0.63
CA ALA A 72 16.55 2.95 -1.29
C ALA A 72 16.87 2.04 -2.51
N PRO A 73 17.44 2.58 -3.61
CA PRO A 73 17.77 1.80 -4.82
C PRO A 73 18.55 0.51 -4.57
N THR A 74 19.50 0.54 -3.63
CA THR A 74 20.30 -0.62 -3.25
C THR A 74 19.45 -1.74 -2.63
N SER A 75 18.52 -1.38 -1.74
CA SER A 75 17.60 -2.33 -1.13
C SER A 75 16.61 -2.89 -2.15
N ILE A 76 16.12 -2.07 -3.09
CA ILE A 76 15.25 -2.53 -4.20
C ILE A 76 15.95 -3.62 -5.02
N ILE A 77 17.19 -3.37 -5.43
CA ILE A 77 17.96 -4.33 -6.24
C ILE A 77 18.22 -5.61 -5.45
N ARG A 78 18.53 -5.51 -4.15
CA ARG A 78 18.73 -6.69 -3.30
C ARG A 78 17.44 -7.52 -3.21
N GLN A 79 16.31 -6.88 -2.91
CA GLN A 79 15.00 -7.55 -2.80
C GLN A 79 14.59 -8.18 -4.13
N TYR A 80 14.78 -7.47 -5.25
CA TYR A 80 14.45 -8.01 -6.57
C TYR A 80 15.30 -9.23 -6.93
N LYS A 81 16.59 -9.25 -6.59
CA LYS A 81 17.44 -10.43 -6.80
C LYS A 81 16.95 -11.64 -6.01
N GLN A 82 16.58 -11.43 -4.75
CA GLN A 82 16.06 -12.50 -3.90
C GLN A 82 14.71 -13.03 -4.43
N PHE A 83 13.81 -12.13 -4.85
CA PHE A 83 12.59 -12.51 -5.56
C PHE A 83 12.87 -13.31 -6.84
N CYS A 84 13.90 -12.93 -7.60
CA CYS A 84 14.30 -13.66 -8.80
C CYS A 84 14.85 -15.06 -8.50
N GLU A 85 15.58 -15.22 -7.39
CA GLU A 85 16.04 -16.53 -6.91
C GLU A 85 14.86 -17.43 -6.52
N ASP A 86 13.85 -16.85 -5.86
CA ASP A 86 12.63 -17.54 -5.44
C ASP A 86 11.73 -17.99 -6.60
N GLU A 87 11.63 -17.19 -7.66
CA GLU A 87 10.73 -17.42 -8.80
C GLU A 87 11.44 -17.99 -10.03
N GLU A 88 12.72 -18.38 -9.90
CA GLU A 88 13.59 -18.86 -10.99
C GLU A 88 13.69 -17.88 -12.19
N ILE A 89 13.57 -16.59 -11.93
CA ILE A 89 13.67 -15.51 -12.92
C ILE A 89 15.13 -15.08 -13.08
N ARG A 90 15.58 -14.81 -14.30
CA ARG A 90 16.93 -14.28 -14.54
C ARG A 90 16.94 -12.74 -14.47
N PRO A 91 17.56 -12.11 -13.45
CA PRO A 91 17.52 -10.66 -13.30
C PRO A 91 18.42 -9.92 -14.31
N LEU A 92 18.13 -8.64 -14.50
CA LEU A 92 19.02 -7.69 -15.18
C LEU A 92 20.35 -7.53 -14.44
N GLY A 93 21.38 -7.06 -15.15
CA GLY A 93 22.64 -6.67 -14.52
C GLY A 93 22.45 -5.52 -13.52
N THR A 94 23.16 -5.56 -12.38
CA THR A 94 23.03 -4.55 -11.31
C THR A 94 23.21 -3.11 -11.81
N SER A 95 24.21 -2.86 -12.66
CA SER A 95 24.42 -1.54 -13.25
C SER A 95 23.26 -1.08 -14.15
N THR A 96 22.60 -2.00 -14.84
CA THR A 96 21.42 -1.71 -15.67
C THR A 96 20.22 -1.36 -14.80
N MET A 97 20.00 -2.12 -13.71
CA MET A 97 18.92 -1.83 -12.76
C MET A 97 19.09 -0.46 -12.09
N TYR A 98 20.32 -0.08 -11.71
CA TYR A 98 20.59 1.26 -11.19
C TYR A 98 20.26 2.37 -12.21
N LYS A 99 20.63 2.18 -13.49
CA LYS A 99 20.30 3.15 -14.56
C LYS A 99 18.80 3.28 -14.76
N ILE A 100 18.06 2.17 -14.76
CA ILE A 100 16.59 2.20 -14.85
C ILE A 100 16.00 2.96 -13.65
N LEU A 101 16.49 2.70 -12.43
CA LEU A 101 16.04 3.39 -11.23
C LEU A 101 16.38 4.89 -11.22
N GLU A 102 17.41 5.32 -11.94
CA GLU A 102 17.79 6.73 -12.12
C GLU A 102 16.90 7.43 -13.15
N GLU A 103 16.62 6.79 -14.28
CA GLU A 103 15.69 7.30 -15.30
C GLU A 103 14.25 7.38 -14.76
N CYS A 104 13.83 6.35 -14.00
CA CYS A 104 12.58 6.35 -13.24
C CYS A 104 12.70 7.18 -11.95
N ALA A 105 13.27 8.38 -12.02
CA ALA A 105 13.51 9.23 -10.85
C ALA A 105 12.21 9.49 -10.10
N ALA A 106 12.24 9.16 -8.81
CA ALA A 106 11.15 9.32 -7.86
C ALA A 106 11.69 10.03 -6.62
N SER A 107 10.86 10.87 -5.99
CA SER A 107 11.25 11.55 -4.76
C SER A 107 11.45 10.52 -3.64
N VAL A 108 12.52 10.65 -2.85
CA VAL A 108 12.73 9.74 -1.71
C VAL A 108 11.91 10.22 -0.52
N ARG A 109 11.16 9.31 0.12
CA ARG A 109 10.38 9.65 1.31
C ARG A 109 11.29 9.84 2.52
N HIS A 110 11.14 10.95 3.25
CA HIS A 110 11.88 11.18 4.49
C HIS A 110 11.13 10.74 5.77
N SER A 111 9.79 10.59 5.77
CA SER A 111 9.05 9.99 6.90
C SER A 111 7.65 9.45 6.53
N VAL A 112 7.26 8.33 7.16
CA VAL A 112 5.94 7.68 7.12
C VAL A 112 5.15 7.86 8.43
N GLU A 113 5.79 8.37 9.49
CA GLU A 113 5.29 8.34 10.88
C GLU A 113 4.00 9.15 11.12
N GLY A 114 3.56 9.97 10.17
CA GLY A 114 2.35 10.79 10.30
C GLY A 114 1.06 10.18 9.74
N LEU A 115 1.12 9.03 9.04
CA LEU A 115 -0.06 8.44 8.38
C LEU A 115 -0.47 7.07 8.94
N ASP A 116 0.48 6.34 9.50
CA ASP A 116 0.32 4.96 9.96
C ASP A 116 0.83 4.85 11.41
N TYR A 117 -0.10 4.56 12.31
CA TYR A 117 0.13 4.48 13.74
C TYR A 117 0.98 3.25 14.09
N TYR A 118 0.83 2.12 13.40
CA TYR A 118 1.65 0.94 13.65
C TYR A 118 3.10 1.19 13.28
N VAL A 119 3.34 1.84 12.13
CA VAL A 119 4.70 2.25 11.73
C VAL A 119 5.27 3.30 12.68
N ALA A 120 4.45 4.23 13.16
CA ALA A 120 4.87 5.28 14.09
C ALA A 120 5.25 4.72 15.47
N GLU A 121 4.40 3.88 16.05
CA GLU A 121 4.65 3.22 17.34
C GLU A 121 5.75 2.19 17.23
N GLY A 122 5.79 1.37 16.17
CA GLY A 122 6.94 0.51 15.91
C GLY A 122 8.24 1.31 15.80
N GLY A 123 8.23 2.45 15.08
CA GLY A 123 9.36 3.36 15.02
C GLY A 123 9.79 3.94 16.38
N ARG A 124 8.81 4.20 17.27
CA ARG A 124 9.03 4.65 18.65
C ARG A 124 9.61 3.52 19.52
N ALA A 125 9.07 2.32 19.43
CA ALA A 125 9.55 1.14 20.12
C ALA A 125 11.04 0.87 19.86
N PHE A 126 11.49 0.97 18.61
CA PHE A 126 12.92 0.84 18.31
C PHE A 126 13.78 1.93 18.98
N ARG A 127 13.29 3.18 19.09
CA ARG A 127 14.00 4.26 19.80
C ARG A 127 13.98 4.04 21.31
N ASP A 128 12.87 3.57 21.84
CA ASP A 128 12.71 3.27 23.26
C ASP A 128 13.66 2.16 23.71
N ILE A 129 13.81 1.09 22.91
CA ILE A 129 14.80 0.04 23.18
C ILE A 129 16.23 0.57 23.03
N GLU A 130 16.50 1.40 22.02
CA GLU A 130 17.83 2.03 21.84
C GLU A 130 18.24 2.84 23.08
N GLU A 131 17.34 3.67 23.60
CA GLU A 131 17.52 4.46 24.83
C GLU A 131 17.74 3.56 26.05
N ILE A 132 16.99 2.46 26.18
CA ILE A 132 17.20 1.50 27.28
C ILE A 132 18.59 0.85 27.17
N LEU A 133 19.03 0.49 25.97
CA LEU A 133 20.36 -0.10 25.74
C LEU A 133 21.50 0.91 25.98
N GLU A 134 21.25 2.22 25.89
CA GLU A 134 22.21 3.26 26.31
C GLU A 134 22.41 3.29 27.83
N GLY A 135 21.46 2.78 28.60
CA GLY A 135 21.59 2.62 30.04
C GLY A 135 22.61 1.56 30.47
N PHE A 136 23.14 0.75 29.55
CA PHE A 136 24.16 -0.27 29.83
C PHE A 136 25.57 0.23 29.50
N ASP A 137 26.59 -0.52 29.94
CA ASP A 137 27.98 -0.23 29.59
C ASP A 137 28.19 -0.35 28.07
N CYS A 138 28.71 0.70 27.46
CA CYS A 138 28.97 0.76 26.02
C CYS A 138 30.10 -0.16 25.57
N GLU A 139 30.96 -0.61 26.49
CA GLU A 139 32.02 -1.58 26.20
C GLU A 139 31.57 -3.04 26.33
N ASP A 140 30.36 -3.31 26.84
CA ASP A 140 29.78 -4.65 26.86
C ASP A 140 29.53 -5.12 25.40
N GLU A 141 30.26 -6.15 24.98
CA GLU A 141 30.14 -6.73 23.64
C GLU A 141 28.74 -7.29 23.36
N ASP A 142 28.01 -7.77 24.38
CA ASP A 142 26.62 -8.21 24.22
C ASP A 142 25.73 -7.02 23.84
N ILE A 143 25.95 -5.85 24.47
CA ILE A 143 25.18 -4.64 24.21
C ILE A 143 25.51 -4.08 22.82
N LYS A 144 26.80 -4.11 22.41
CA LYS A 144 27.20 -3.75 21.05
C LYS A 144 26.50 -4.63 20.02
N LYS A 145 26.45 -5.95 20.26
CA LYS A 145 25.73 -6.89 19.42
C LYS A 145 24.23 -6.61 19.39
N MET A 146 23.58 -6.43 20.55
CA MET A 146 22.14 -6.11 20.61
C MET A 146 21.79 -4.82 19.86
N LYS A 147 22.64 -3.78 19.92
CA LYS A 147 22.44 -2.55 19.14
C LYS A 147 22.56 -2.80 17.63
N ALA A 148 23.47 -3.66 17.20
CA ALA A 148 23.57 -4.07 15.80
C ALA A 148 22.33 -4.89 15.36
N ASP A 149 21.89 -5.83 16.19
CA ASP A 149 20.70 -6.66 15.95
C ASP A 149 19.43 -5.79 15.89
N LEU A 150 19.27 -4.82 16.80
CA LEU A 150 18.18 -3.84 16.80
C LEU A 150 18.08 -3.11 15.45
N LEU A 151 19.22 -2.66 14.89
CA LEU A 151 19.26 -1.99 13.60
C LEU A 151 18.91 -2.93 12.44
N GLU A 152 19.37 -4.17 12.48
CA GLU A 152 19.09 -5.17 11.43
C GLU A 152 17.62 -5.58 11.44
N VAL A 153 17.06 -5.85 12.62
CA VAL A 153 15.64 -6.16 12.81
C VAL A 153 14.75 -5.00 12.34
N LYS A 154 15.13 -3.76 12.66
CA LYS A 154 14.42 -2.56 12.18
C LYS A 154 14.43 -2.46 10.65
N ARG A 155 15.57 -2.75 10.02
CA ARG A 155 15.69 -2.74 8.55
C ARG A 155 14.86 -3.85 7.91
N TYR A 156 14.88 -5.03 8.52
CA TYR A 156 14.12 -6.19 8.08
C TYR A 156 12.61 -5.87 8.03
N LEU A 157 12.04 -5.37 9.13
CA LEU A 157 10.62 -5.01 9.18
C LEU A 157 10.27 -3.86 8.22
N LYS A 158 11.14 -2.85 8.09
CA LYS A 158 10.90 -1.72 7.19
C LYS A 158 10.89 -2.08 5.71
N SER A 159 11.51 -3.18 5.31
CA SER A 159 11.82 -3.41 3.90
C SER A 159 11.61 -4.84 3.44
N ASP A 160 12.35 -5.80 3.99
CA ASP A 160 12.44 -7.15 3.44
C ASP A 160 11.22 -8.03 3.82
N TYR A 161 10.72 -7.89 5.05
CA TYR A 161 9.62 -8.74 5.54
C TYR A 161 8.39 -8.70 4.62
N LYS A 162 8.02 -7.50 4.13
CA LYS A 162 6.88 -7.34 3.21
C LYS A 162 7.04 -8.11 1.88
N VAL A 163 8.28 -8.30 1.41
CA VAL A 163 8.57 -9.05 0.18
C VAL A 163 8.56 -10.55 0.43
N HIS A 164 9.01 -10.98 1.61
CA HIS A 164 9.03 -12.39 1.97
C HIS A 164 7.62 -12.97 2.15
N VAL A 165 6.66 -12.14 2.57
CA VAL A 165 5.28 -12.55 2.82
C VAL A 165 4.54 -12.90 1.52
N ARG A 166 4.26 -14.19 1.32
CA ARG A 166 3.60 -14.73 0.11
C ARG A 166 2.65 -15.89 0.45
N ASP A 167 1.86 -16.30 -0.54
CA ASP A 167 1.10 -17.54 -0.41
C ASP A 167 2.03 -18.73 -0.58
N MET A 168 1.71 -19.82 0.11
CA MET A 168 2.45 -21.08 0.03
C MET A 168 3.95 -21.00 0.35
N ALA A 169 4.38 -20.01 1.14
CA ALA A 169 5.76 -19.93 1.58
C ALA A 169 6.12 -21.15 2.47
N GLN A 170 7.28 -21.74 2.26
CA GLN A 170 7.75 -22.86 3.11
C GLN A 170 8.27 -22.41 4.49
N ILE A 171 8.17 -21.11 4.79
CA ILE A 171 8.53 -20.52 6.08
C ILE A 171 7.23 -20.05 6.73
N ALA A 172 6.95 -20.51 7.95
CA ALA A 172 5.70 -20.25 8.65
C ALA A 172 5.38 -18.74 8.78
N ASP A 173 6.35 -17.92 9.19
CA ASP A 173 6.21 -16.46 9.30
C ASP A 173 5.94 -15.75 7.96
N HIS A 174 6.32 -16.37 6.85
CA HIS A 174 6.19 -15.79 5.51
C HIS A 174 4.91 -16.24 4.82
N CYS A 175 4.33 -17.38 5.25
CA CYS A 175 3.12 -17.91 4.66
C CYS A 175 1.91 -17.14 5.17
N ARG A 176 1.29 -16.33 4.31
CA ARG A 176 0.12 -15.52 4.68
C ARG A 176 -1.01 -16.35 5.27
N SER A 177 -1.34 -17.47 4.63
CA SER A 177 -2.44 -18.34 5.06
C SER A 177 -2.17 -18.94 6.44
N TYR A 178 -0.93 -19.30 6.74
CA TYR A 178 -0.55 -19.87 8.03
C TYR A 178 -0.41 -18.79 9.11
N ALA A 179 0.35 -17.73 8.85
CA ALA A 179 0.65 -16.69 9.83
C ALA A 179 -0.58 -15.83 10.20
N LEU A 180 -1.61 -15.78 9.34
CA LEU A 180 -2.91 -15.17 9.65
C LEU A 180 -3.97 -16.16 10.12
N SER A 181 -3.65 -17.45 10.24
CA SER A 181 -4.58 -18.46 10.72
C SER A 181 -4.83 -18.31 12.22
N ASP A 182 -6.08 -18.42 12.64
CA ASP A 182 -6.44 -18.46 14.06
C ASP A 182 -6.30 -19.89 14.64
N ILE A 183 -6.23 -19.96 15.97
CA ILE A 183 -6.30 -21.21 16.73
C ILE A 183 -7.75 -21.74 16.72
N ASP A 184 -8.74 -20.85 16.69
CA ASP A 184 -10.15 -21.22 16.54
C ASP A 184 -10.39 -21.86 15.17
N SER A 185 -10.87 -23.10 15.18
CA SER A 185 -11.25 -23.87 14.00
C SER A 185 -12.19 -23.14 13.03
N ASN A 186 -13.02 -22.21 13.50
CA ASN A 186 -13.93 -21.44 12.67
C ASN A 186 -13.20 -20.39 11.82
N PHE A 187 -12.00 -19.98 12.24
CA PHE A 187 -11.19 -18.95 11.61
C PHE A 187 -9.80 -19.47 11.20
N ARG A 188 -9.59 -20.79 11.30
CA ARG A 188 -8.35 -21.46 10.92
C ARG A 188 -8.26 -21.63 9.40
N ASN A 189 -7.09 -21.33 8.84
CA ASN A 189 -6.76 -21.61 7.45
C ASN A 189 -5.72 -22.73 7.36
N ASP A 190 -6.13 -23.87 6.81
CA ASP A 190 -5.24 -25.01 6.63
C ASP A 190 -4.40 -24.87 5.35
N CYS A 191 -3.08 -24.99 5.51
CA CYS A 191 -2.14 -24.96 4.40
C CYS A 191 -2.06 -26.33 3.71
N LYS A 192 -1.99 -26.32 2.38
CA LYS A 192 -1.79 -27.53 1.54
C LYS A 192 -0.31 -27.86 1.27
N HIS A 193 0.60 -27.21 2.00
CA HIS A 193 2.05 -27.33 1.88
C HIS A 193 2.66 -27.36 3.28
N GLU A 194 3.94 -27.73 3.37
CA GLU A 194 4.68 -27.82 4.63
C GLU A 194 5.57 -26.60 4.86
N HIS A 195 5.77 -26.26 6.14
CA HIS A 195 6.63 -25.17 6.59
C HIS A 195 7.97 -25.71 7.12
N THR A 196 8.81 -26.24 6.22
CA THR A 196 10.06 -26.93 6.59
C THR A 196 11.27 -26.02 6.68
N LEU A 197 11.17 -24.78 6.20
CA LEU A 197 12.28 -23.82 6.15
C LEU A 197 12.17 -22.79 7.28
N CYS A 198 13.31 -22.18 7.61
CA CYS A 198 13.38 -21.09 8.58
C CYS A 198 14.06 -19.86 7.97
N CYS A 199 13.55 -18.67 8.29
CA CYS A 199 14.19 -17.41 7.92
C CYS A 199 15.12 -16.94 9.03
N THR A 200 16.41 -16.72 8.72
CA THR A 200 17.39 -16.22 9.70
C THR A 200 17.00 -14.84 10.26
N GLN A 201 16.39 -13.96 9.45
CA GLN A 201 15.93 -12.64 9.90
C GLN A 201 14.67 -12.73 10.78
N CYS A 202 13.75 -13.67 10.52
CA CYS A 202 12.64 -13.92 11.45
C CYS A 202 13.16 -14.48 12.78
N LEU A 203 14.07 -15.45 12.73
CA LEU A 203 14.68 -16.02 13.93
C LEU A 203 15.43 -14.94 14.74
N LEU A 204 16.17 -14.07 14.08
CA LEU A 204 16.85 -12.94 14.71
C LEU A 204 15.85 -11.98 15.38
N LEU A 205 14.73 -11.65 14.71
CA LEU A 205 13.69 -10.80 15.29
C LEU A 205 13.11 -11.42 16.57
N GLU A 206 12.74 -12.70 16.53
CA GLU A 206 12.19 -13.39 17.71
C GLU A 206 13.21 -13.48 18.85
N SER A 207 14.44 -13.94 18.56
CA SER A 207 15.48 -14.07 19.57
C SER A 207 15.89 -12.72 20.15
N PHE A 208 15.94 -11.66 19.33
CA PHE A 208 16.27 -10.31 19.77
C PHE A 208 15.26 -9.79 20.80
N MET A 209 13.95 -10.03 20.58
CA MET A 209 12.92 -9.61 21.52
C MET A 209 13.08 -10.31 22.88
N ASP A 210 13.35 -11.62 22.87
CA ASP A 210 13.59 -12.40 24.09
C ASP A 210 14.88 -11.97 24.80
N ASP A 211 15.97 -11.78 24.04
CA ASP A 211 17.28 -11.39 24.54
C ASP A 211 17.24 -10.01 25.21
N VAL A 212 16.53 -9.04 24.62
CA VAL A 212 16.37 -7.69 25.19
C VAL A 212 15.57 -7.75 26.49
N LEU A 213 14.45 -8.48 26.52
CA LEU A 213 13.66 -8.65 27.75
C LEU A 213 14.49 -9.29 28.86
N ALA A 214 15.23 -10.35 28.54
CA ALA A 214 16.10 -11.02 29.51
C ALA A 214 17.22 -10.11 30.02
N LYS A 215 17.91 -9.37 29.14
CA LYS A 215 19.02 -8.49 29.52
C LYS A 215 18.53 -7.32 30.38
N VAL A 216 17.38 -6.74 30.07
CA VAL A 216 16.77 -5.65 30.86
C VAL A 216 16.32 -6.15 32.23
N ASN A 217 15.71 -7.33 32.31
CA ASN A 217 15.27 -7.93 33.56
C ASN A 217 16.43 -8.30 34.51
N ASN A 218 17.62 -8.58 33.97
CA ASN A 218 18.80 -8.96 34.76
C ASN A 218 19.58 -7.77 35.34
N LYS A 219 19.15 -6.53 35.06
CA LYS A 219 19.79 -5.31 35.56
C LYS A 219 18.90 -4.66 36.63
N GLU A 220 19.52 -4.16 37.69
CA GLU A 220 18.86 -3.25 38.63
C GLU A 220 18.78 -1.84 38.04
N TRP A 221 17.58 -1.28 38.03
CA TRP A 221 17.28 0.06 37.52
C TRP A 221 16.75 0.95 38.64
N ASP A 222 17.02 2.26 38.57
CA ASP A 222 16.47 3.23 39.53
C ASP A 222 14.92 3.24 39.52
N HIS A 223 14.32 2.94 38.37
CA HIS A 223 12.88 2.89 38.14
C HIS A 223 12.46 1.61 37.40
N THR A 224 12.77 0.44 37.98
CA THR A 224 12.55 -0.89 37.36
C THR A 224 11.18 -1.06 36.71
N ASP A 225 10.08 -0.77 37.42
CA ASP A 225 8.74 -0.96 36.87
C ASP A 225 8.48 -0.14 35.60
N GLN A 226 9.02 1.08 35.53
CA GLN A 226 8.88 1.95 34.35
C GLN A 226 9.69 1.44 33.17
N VAL A 227 10.92 0.99 33.42
CA VAL A 227 11.79 0.43 32.37
C VAL A 227 11.22 -0.88 31.84
N MET A 228 10.73 -1.75 32.72
CA MET A 228 10.09 -3.02 32.35
C MET A 228 8.83 -2.78 31.51
N PHE A 229 7.94 -1.90 31.96
CA PHE A 229 6.76 -1.54 31.18
C PHE A 229 7.13 -0.98 29.80
N LYS A 230 8.17 -0.12 29.72
CA LYS A 230 8.62 0.49 28.46
C LYS A 230 9.17 -0.56 27.50
N VAL A 231 10.01 -1.51 27.96
CA VAL A 231 10.58 -2.55 27.09
C VAL A 231 9.52 -3.57 26.65
N GLU A 232 8.63 -3.99 27.54
CA GLU A 232 7.53 -4.90 27.21
C GLU A 232 6.60 -4.28 26.17
N LYS A 233 6.22 -3.02 26.39
CA LYS A 233 5.39 -2.27 25.43
C LYS A 233 6.08 -2.11 24.07
N ALA A 234 7.39 -1.82 24.06
CA ALA A 234 8.15 -1.71 22.82
C ALA A 234 8.20 -3.04 22.05
N VAL A 235 8.41 -4.16 22.75
CA VAL A 235 8.38 -5.50 22.13
C VAL A 235 7.00 -5.80 21.54
N ASP A 236 5.93 -5.50 22.26
CA ASP A 236 4.55 -5.67 21.75
C ASP A 236 4.29 -4.81 20.52
N ASP A 237 4.73 -3.54 20.53
CA ASP A 237 4.56 -2.65 19.38
C ASP A 237 5.36 -3.10 18.14
N ILE A 238 6.51 -3.74 18.33
CA ILE A 238 7.28 -4.38 17.24
C ILE A 238 6.51 -5.59 16.67
N LYS A 239 5.93 -6.43 17.54
CA LYS A 239 5.10 -7.58 17.12
C LYS A 239 3.85 -7.11 16.36
N GLU A 240 3.18 -6.08 16.86
CA GLU A 240 2.03 -5.47 16.19
C GLU A 240 2.42 -4.87 14.84
N TRP A 241 3.61 -4.26 14.71
CA TRP A 241 4.10 -3.78 13.42
C TRP A 241 4.36 -4.92 12.42
N LYS A 242 4.99 -6.02 12.86
CA LYS A 242 5.14 -7.24 12.02
C LYS A 242 3.77 -7.77 11.57
N GLY A 243 2.82 -7.90 12.50
CA GLY A 243 1.46 -8.33 12.20
C GLY A 243 0.73 -7.40 11.24
N HIS A 244 0.90 -6.09 11.42
CA HIS A 244 0.35 -5.07 10.53
C HIS A 244 0.86 -5.23 9.09
N ILE A 245 2.18 -5.40 8.88
CA ILE A 245 2.76 -5.62 7.55
C ILE A 245 2.15 -6.86 6.86
N LEU A 246 2.00 -7.97 7.61
CA LEU A 246 1.41 -9.21 7.12
C LEU A 246 -0.05 -9.02 6.70
N ARG A 247 -0.87 -8.36 7.54
CA ARG A 247 -2.28 -8.07 7.25
C ARG A 247 -2.42 -7.14 6.05
N SER A 248 -1.61 -6.09 5.97
CA SER A 248 -1.56 -5.18 4.81
C SER A 248 -1.22 -5.92 3.53
N ARG A 249 -0.25 -6.85 3.56
CA ARG A 249 0.12 -7.62 2.36
C ARG A 249 -0.98 -8.57 1.90
N ASN A 250 -1.65 -9.25 2.84
CA ASN A 250 -2.82 -10.09 2.53
C ASN A 250 -3.94 -9.27 1.86
N GLN A 251 -4.12 -8.02 2.28
CA GLN A 251 -5.16 -7.17 1.74
C GLN A 251 -4.80 -6.60 0.35
N GLU A 252 -3.53 -6.22 0.12
CA GLU A 252 -3.03 -5.88 -1.22
C GLU A 252 -3.28 -7.02 -2.21
N GLU A 253 -3.05 -8.25 -1.76
CA GLU A 253 -3.29 -9.45 -2.56
C GLU A 253 -4.79 -9.63 -2.86
N ALA A 254 -5.66 -9.51 -1.86
CA ALA A 254 -7.11 -9.59 -2.08
C ALA A 254 -7.59 -8.57 -3.12
N ARG A 255 -7.06 -7.34 -3.06
CA ARG A 255 -7.34 -6.28 -4.04
C ARG A 255 -6.84 -6.66 -5.44
N ARG A 256 -5.59 -7.15 -5.55
CA ARG A 256 -4.99 -7.59 -6.81
C ARG A 256 -5.79 -8.73 -7.44
N HIS A 257 -6.18 -9.72 -6.64
CA HIS A 257 -7.03 -10.83 -7.08
C HIS A 257 -8.38 -10.31 -7.58
N THR A 258 -9.06 -9.42 -6.84
CA THR A 258 -10.32 -8.82 -7.28
C THR A 258 -10.15 -8.09 -8.63
N LEU A 259 -9.11 -7.27 -8.78
CA LEU A 259 -8.82 -6.58 -10.06
C LEU A 259 -8.62 -7.53 -11.24
N GLY A 260 -8.08 -8.73 -10.99
CA GLY A 260 -7.87 -9.76 -12.00
C GLY A 260 -9.15 -10.49 -12.43
N ILE A 261 -10.21 -10.49 -11.59
CA ILE A 261 -11.46 -11.22 -11.87
C ILE A 261 -12.63 -10.32 -12.30
N ILE A 262 -12.54 -8.99 -12.15
CA ILE A 262 -13.60 -8.05 -12.56
C ILE A 262 -13.85 -8.17 -14.07
N GLU A 263 -15.07 -8.53 -14.46
CA GLU A 263 -15.51 -8.55 -15.85
C GLU A 263 -16.06 -7.19 -16.29
N GLU A 264 -15.82 -6.84 -17.56
CA GLU A 264 -16.40 -5.65 -18.17
C GLU A 264 -17.93 -5.67 -18.05
N LYS A 265 -18.53 -4.52 -17.72
CA LYS A 265 -19.97 -4.27 -17.53
C LYS A 265 -20.64 -5.01 -16.37
N LYS A 266 -20.11 -6.12 -15.85
CA LYS A 266 -20.77 -6.90 -14.79
C LYS A 266 -20.26 -6.61 -13.38
N ASP A 267 -18.97 -6.30 -13.26
CA ASP A 267 -18.29 -6.20 -11.97
C ASP A 267 -17.84 -4.76 -11.68
N VAL A 268 -17.89 -4.40 -10.40
CA VAL A 268 -17.30 -3.16 -9.87
C VAL A 268 -16.58 -3.43 -8.56
N MET A 269 -15.40 -2.85 -8.40
CA MET A 269 -14.71 -2.78 -7.12
C MET A 269 -14.91 -1.39 -6.52
N ILE A 270 -15.54 -1.32 -5.34
CA ILE A 270 -15.81 -0.06 -4.66
C ILE A 270 -14.97 -0.02 -3.40
N THR A 271 -14.07 0.96 -3.32
CA THR A 271 -13.40 1.28 -2.06
C THR A 271 -14.17 2.42 -1.40
N ILE A 272 -14.44 2.34 -0.10
CA ILE A 272 -15.25 3.31 0.65
C ILE A 272 -14.55 3.76 1.93
N ASP A 273 -14.72 5.03 2.28
CA ASP A 273 -14.13 5.59 3.50
C ASP A 273 -14.89 6.81 4.05
N TRP A 274 -14.92 6.92 5.37
CA TRP A 274 -15.32 8.15 6.04
C TRP A 274 -14.16 9.13 6.02
N ALA A 275 -14.40 10.29 5.43
CA ALA A 275 -13.40 11.32 5.34
C ALA A 275 -13.15 12.01 6.68
N MET A 276 -11.88 12.42 6.88
CA MET A 276 -11.56 13.43 7.88
C MET A 276 -12.50 14.62 7.67
N LYS A 277 -13.06 15.11 8.77
CA LYS A 277 -14.03 16.20 8.73
C LYS A 277 -13.42 17.40 8.01
N PHE A 278 -14.11 17.87 6.98
CA PHE A 278 -13.68 19.07 6.26
C PHE A 278 -13.95 20.30 7.13
N LEU A 279 -12.91 21.09 7.38
CA LEU A 279 -13.01 22.36 8.10
C LEU A 279 -13.03 23.50 7.06
N PRO A 280 -14.20 24.03 6.68
CA PRO A 280 -14.26 25.16 5.77
C PRO A 280 -13.48 26.34 6.35
N ARG A 281 -12.54 26.89 5.57
CA ARG A 281 -11.84 28.12 5.94
C ARG A 281 -12.82 29.28 5.92
N LYS A 282 -13.18 29.80 7.08
CA LYS A 282 -13.95 31.04 7.21
C LYS A 282 -13.00 32.24 7.33
N PHE A 283 -13.25 33.32 6.59
CA PHE A 283 -12.47 34.57 6.68
C PHE A 283 -12.62 35.25 8.06
N ARG A 284 -13.77 35.05 8.73
CA ARG A 284 -14.05 35.44 10.11
C ARG A 284 -14.97 34.40 10.75
N GLU A 285 -14.74 34.09 12.02
CA GLU A 285 -15.58 33.18 12.81
C GLU A 285 -16.07 33.87 14.07
N GLY A 286 -17.35 33.67 14.42
CA GLY A 286 -17.89 34.15 15.69
C GLY A 286 -17.31 33.37 16.87
N GLN A 287 -17.16 34.02 18.02
CA GLN A 287 -16.60 33.42 19.24
C GLN A 287 -17.39 32.18 19.72
N THR A 288 -18.70 32.11 19.46
CA THR A 288 -19.56 30.96 19.77
C THR A 288 -19.31 29.76 18.86
N ASP A 289 -18.85 29.97 17.63
CA ASP A 289 -18.54 28.89 16.69
C ASP A 289 -17.24 28.15 17.09
N TRP A 290 -16.42 28.72 17.99
CA TRP A 290 -15.08 28.22 18.37
C TRP A 290 -15.09 26.90 19.16
N PHE A 291 -16.18 26.59 19.88
CA PHE A 291 -16.16 25.56 20.93
C PHE A 291 -16.81 24.21 20.55
N ALA A 292 -17.37 24.03 19.36
CA ALA A 292 -17.94 22.74 18.93
C ALA A 292 -16.92 21.86 18.22
N LYS A 293 -17.06 20.52 18.25
CA LYS A 293 -16.26 19.57 17.45
C LYS A 293 -16.50 19.81 15.94
N ARG A 294 -15.73 20.73 15.35
CA ARG A 294 -15.96 21.29 14.01
C ARG A 294 -15.76 20.28 12.87
N GLY A 295 -16.46 20.57 11.77
CA GLY A 295 -16.18 20.06 10.43
C GLY A 295 -17.32 19.24 9.83
N ILE A 296 -17.42 19.31 8.50
CA ILE A 296 -18.42 18.67 7.67
C ILE A 296 -18.07 17.18 7.55
N ASN A 297 -19.00 16.32 7.95
CA ASN A 297 -18.86 14.89 7.69
C ASN A 297 -18.98 14.66 6.18
N CYS A 298 -18.03 13.89 5.64
CA CYS A 298 -18.03 13.48 4.26
C CYS A 298 -17.73 11.98 4.19
N HIS A 299 -18.37 11.28 3.27
CA HIS A 299 -18.04 9.91 2.93
C HIS A 299 -17.68 9.84 1.44
N ILE A 300 -16.64 9.09 1.12
CA ILE A 300 -16.12 8.98 -0.24
C ILE A 300 -16.19 7.52 -0.66
N SER A 301 -16.68 7.28 -1.88
CA SER A 301 -16.67 5.97 -2.52
C SER A 301 -15.98 6.09 -3.87
N VAL A 302 -14.94 5.29 -4.10
CA VAL A 302 -14.23 5.23 -5.37
C VAL A 302 -14.50 3.87 -6.00
N SER A 303 -15.18 3.90 -7.12
CA SER A 303 -15.64 2.73 -7.87
C SER A 303 -14.77 2.54 -9.09
N LEU A 304 -14.16 1.37 -9.22
CA LEU A 304 -13.34 1.00 -10.36
C LEU A 304 -14.04 -0.09 -11.17
N MET A 305 -14.20 0.16 -12.47
CA MET A 305 -14.83 -0.75 -13.42
C MET A 305 -13.88 -1.03 -14.58
N LYS A 306 -13.90 -2.26 -15.09
CA LYS A 306 -13.15 -2.62 -16.30
C LYS A 306 -13.88 -2.08 -17.53
N GLY A 307 -13.15 -1.34 -18.36
CA GLY A 307 -13.59 -0.82 -19.65
C GLY A 307 -13.03 -1.63 -20.81
N PRO A 308 -13.32 -1.21 -22.06
CA PRO A 308 -12.81 -1.85 -23.26
C PRO A 308 -11.28 -1.82 -23.32
N SER A 309 -10.68 -2.81 -23.99
CA SER A 309 -9.24 -2.86 -24.26
C SER A 309 -8.34 -2.80 -23.01
N ASP A 310 -8.77 -3.48 -21.93
CA ASP A 310 -8.03 -3.56 -20.65
C ASP A 310 -7.81 -2.21 -19.96
N THR A 311 -8.67 -1.24 -20.25
CA THR A 311 -8.69 0.04 -19.55
C THR A 311 -9.55 -0.04 -18.28
N TYR A 312 -9.31 0.86 -17.33
CA TYR A 312 -10.15 0.99 -16.14
C TYR A 312 -10.81 2.38 -16.10
N GLN A 313 -12.07 2.41 -15.70
CA GLN A 313 -12.82 3.63 -15.44
C GLN A 313 -13.05 3.78 -13.93
N SER A 314 -12.81 4.98 -13.42
CA SER A 314 -13.05 5.32 -12.02
C SER A 314 -14.20 6.30 -11.91
N ILE A 315 -15.16 6.01 -11.01
CA ILE A 315 -16.25 6.92 -10.63
C ILE A 315 -16.12 7.19 -9.13
N THR A 316 -16.18 8.47 -8.75
CA THR A 316 -16.09 8.88 -7.35
C THR A 316 -17.41 9.49 -6.89
N HIS A 317 -18.02 8.89 -5.87
CA HIS A 317 -19.18 9.42 -5.17
C HIS A 317 -18.75 10.09 -3.87
N VAL A 318 -19.34 11.25 -3.59
CA VAL A 318 -19.01 12.08 -2.42
C VAL A 318 -20.31 12.47 -1.72
N HIS A 319 -20.54 11.91 -0.53
CA HIS A 319 -21.69 12.24 0.31
C HIS A 319 -21.29 13.30 1.33
N VAL A 320 -21.77 14.53 1.14
CA VAL A 320 -21.50 15.67 2.03
C VAL A 320 -22.71 15.96 2.90
N PHE A 321 -22.56 15.88 4.21
CA PHE A 321 -23.67 16.05 5.15
C PHE A 321 -23.77 17.50 5.64
N SER A 322 -24.98 18.09 5.56
CA SER A 322 -25.24 19.46 6.01
C SER A 322 -25.17 19.63 7.53
N SER A 323 -25.24 18.54 8.29
CA SER A 323 -25.15 18.51 9.75
C SER A 323 -24.23 17.37 10.21
N THR A 324 -23.85 17.40 11.49
CA THR A 324 -23.05 16.30 12.06
C THR A 324 -23.86 15.02 12.10
N VAL A 325 -23.30 13.95 11.54
CA VAL A 325 -23.90 12.60 11.57
C VAL A 325 -23.10 11.67 12.48
N ALA A 326 -23.77 10.67 13.04
CA ALA A 326 -23.20 9.75 14.02
C ALA A 326 -22.15 8.77 13.46
N GLN A 327 -21.91 8.77 12.13
CA GLN A 327 -21.05 7.80 11.42
C GLN A 327 -21.33 6.36 11.87
N ASP A 328 -22.61 6.01 11.99
CA ASP A 328 -23.06 4.70 12.46
C ASP A 328 -23.37 3.76 11.29
N SER A 329 -23.79 2.53 11.63
CA SER A 329 -24.16 1.49 10.67
C SER A 329 -25.37 1.84 9.80
N SER A 330 -26.31 2.62 10.33
CA SER A 330 -27.52 3.00 9.59
C SER A 330 -27.18 3.97 8.46
N VAL A 331 -26.43 5.03 8.79
CA VAL A 331 -25.95 6.00 7.81
C VAL A 331 -25.01 5.35 6.82
N THR A 332 -24.05 4.54 7.30
CA THR A 332 -23.05 3.89 6.44
C THR A 332 -23.69 2.92 5.44
N SER A 333 -24.62 2.06 5.87
CA SER A 333 -25.30 1.13 4.96
C SER A 333 -26.20 1.84 3.95
N SER A 334 -26.81 2.98 4.33
CA SER A 334 -27.60 3.82 3.43
C SER A 334 -26.74 4.45 2.35
N ILE A 335 -25.57 4.99 2.71
CA ILE A 335 -24.60 5.53 1.74
C ILE A 335 -24.14 4.46 0.75
N ILE A 336 -23.74 3.29 1.24
CA ILE A 336 -23.30 2.19 0.37
C ILE A 336 -24.42 1.76 -0.57
N SER A 337 -25.66 1.67 -0.06
CA SER A 337 -26.83 1.32 -0.87
C SER A 337 -27.09 2.35 -1.97
N ASP A 338 -27.02 3.64 -1.64
CA ASP A 338 -27.19 4.74 -2.59
C ASP A 338 -26.15 4.68 -3.73
N VAL A 339 -24.86 4.54 -3.39
CA VAL A 339 -23.76 4.39 -4.36
C VAL A 339 -23.98 3.20 -5.29
N VAL A 340 -24.32 2.04 -4.74
CA VAL A 340 -24.53 0.83 -5.55
C VAL A 340 -25.74 0.99 -6.47
N GLN A 341 -26.83 1.57 -5.99
CA GLN A 341 -28.03 1.78 -6.82
C GLN A 341 -27.76 2.77 -7.95
N ASP A 342 -27.02 3.85 -7.70
CA ASP A 342 -26.62 4.81 -8.73
C ASP A 342 -25.74 4.15 -9.81
N LEU A 343 -24.76 3.33 -9.40
CA LEU A 343 -23.93 2.57 -10.34
C LEU A 343 -24.73 1.57 -11.19
N ILE A 344 -25.73 0.90 -10.61
CA ILE A 344 -26.63 -0.01 -11.35
C ILE A 344 -27.47 0.78 -12.37
N GLN A 345 -27.92 2.00 -12.01
CA GLN A 345 -28.66 2.86 -12.94
C GLN A 345 -27.79 3.32 -14.11
N MET A 346 -26.52 3.68 -13.84
CA MET A 346 -25.55 4.06 -14.87
C MET A 346 -25.14 2.89 -15.77
N ASN A 347 -25.02 1.69 -15.20
CA ASN A 347 -24.64 0.48 -15.90
C ASN A 347 -25.61 -0.67 -15.57
N GLN A 348 -26.65 -0.81 -16.40
CA GLN A 348 -27.69 -1.82 -16.22
C GLN A 348 -27.18 -3.28 -16.27
N GLY A 349 -25.96 -3.51 -16.77
CA GLY A 349 -25.32 -4.82 -16.76
C GLY A 349 -24.65 -5.19 -15.44
N LEU A 350 -24.54 -4.24 -14.51
CA LEU A 350 -23.82 -4.42 -13.25
C LEU A 350 -24.58 -5.38 -12.31
N SER A 351 -23.95 -6.49 -11.95
CA SER A 351 -24.54 -7.51 -11.09
C SER A 351 -23.65 -7.91 -9.92
N ASN A 352 -22.37 -7.55 -9.94
CA ASN A 352 -21.37 -8.01 -9.00
C ASN A 352 -20.63 -6.82 -8.38
N VAL A 353 -20.74 -6.68 -7.06
CA VAL A 353 -20.08 -5.60 -6.31
C VAL A 353 -19.08 -6.20 -5.34
N HIS A 354 -17.85 -5.71 -5.40
CA HIS A 354 -16.74 -6.05 -4.50
C HIS A 354 -16.41 -4.83 -3.63
N LEU A 355 -16.81 -4.87 -2.36
CA LEU A 355 -16.61 -3.77 -1.42
C LEU A 355 -15.27 -3.88 -0.70
N PHE A 356 -14.63 -2.73 -0.48
CA PHE A 356 -13.42 -2.56 0.33
C PHE A 356 -13.64 -1.35 1.25
N SER A 357 -13.74 -1.55 2.55
CA SER A 357 -13.85 -0.44 3.54
C SER A 357 -12.71 -0.47 4.53
N ASP A 358 -12.55 0.54 5.36
CA ASP A 358 -11.73 0.37 6.57
C ASP A 358 -12.38 -0.62 7.56
N ASN A 359 -11.63 -0.97 8.60
CA ASN A 359 -12.06 -1.92 9.63
C ASN A 359 -12.83 -1.24 10.79
N ALA A 360 -13.43 -0.06 10.56
CA ALA A 360 -14.20 0.64 11.59
C ALA A 360 -15.54 -0.05 11.87
N GLY A 361 -16.04 0.13 13.10
CA GLY A 361 -17.27 -0.51 13.57
C GLY A 361 -18.51 -0.18 12.72
N CYS A 362 -18.56 0.99 12.08
CA CYS A 362 -19.65 1.38 11.21
C CYS A 362 -19.73 0.55 9.91
N TYR A 363 -18.61 -0.02 9.44
CA TYR A 363 -18.58 -0.88 8.26
C TYR A 363 -18.77 -2.36 8.59
N LYS A 364 -18.10 -2.86 9.64
CA LYS A 364 -18.02 -4.30 9.93
C LYS A 364 -19.08 -4.84 10.90
N SER A 365 -19.99 -4.01 11.37
CA SER A 365 -21.02 -4.47 12.30
C SER A 365 -22.01 -5.42 11.64
N THR A 366 -22.60 -6.32 12.45
CA THR A 366 -23.71 -7.17 12.05
C THR A 366 -24.86 -6.37 11.45
N THR A 367 -25.14 -5.19 11.99
CA THR A 367 -26.20 -4.29 11.49
C THR A 367 -25.92 -3.83 10.07
N THR A 368 -24.69 -3.38 9.77
CA THR A 368 -24.31 -2.95 8.42
C THR A 368 -24.39 -4.11 7.44
N ILE A 369 -23.81 -5.26 7.79
CA ILE A 369 -23.81 -6.45 6.93
C ILE A 369 -25.25 -6.93 6.65
N ALA A 370 -26.10 -7.00 7.69
CA ALA A 370 -27.49 -7.43 7.55
C ALA A 370 -28.32 -6.43 6.71
N ALA A 371 -28.12 -5.13 6.90
CA ALA A 371 -28.79 -4.10 6.11
C ALA A 371 -28.43 -4.22 4.62
N LEU A 372 -27.13 -4.33 4.30
CA LEU A 372 -26.65 -4.48 2.93
C LEU A 372 -27.12 -5.79 2.29
N HIS A 373 -27.10 -6.89 3.04
CA HIS A 373 -27.64 -8.16 2.54
C HIS A 373 -29.14 -8.06 2.19
N LYS A 374 -29.91 -7.27 2.94
CA LYS A 374 -31.33 -7.04 2.69
C LYS A 374 -31.56 -6.09 1.50
N THR A 375 -30.82 -5.00 1.40
CA THR A 375 -31.03 -3.95 0.38
C THR A 375 -30.38 -4.27 -0.97
N LEU A 376 -29.25 -5.00 -0.97
CA LEU A 376 -28.43 -5.31 -2.14
C LEU A 376 -28.25 -6.82 -2.33
N LYS A 377 -29.32 -7.58 -2.02
CA LYS A 377 -29.29 -9.04 -2.03
C LYS A 377 -28.86 -9.58 -3.40
N GLY A 378 -27.81 -10.41 -3.40
CA GLY A 378 -27.30 -11.05 -4.61
C GLY A 378 -26.32 -10.21 -5.43
N THR A 379 -26.24 -8.90 -5.17
CA THR A 379 -25.34 -7.96 -5.85
C THR A 379 -23.94 -7.94 -5.23
N ILE A 380 -23.85 -7.85 -3.90
CA ILE A 380 -22.55 -7.87 -3.20
C ILE A 380 -21.98 -9.29 -3.24
N LYS A 381 -20.81 -9.46 -3.87
CA LYS A 381 -20.09 -10.75 -3.97
C LYS A 381 -19.04 -10.89 -2.89
N THR A 382 -18.29 -9.84 -2.62
CA THR A 382 -17.26 -9.83 -1.57
C THR A 382 -17.31 -8.52 -0.81
N TYR A 383 -17.02 -8.58 0.49
CA TYR A 383 -16.82 -7.40 1.31
C TYR A 383 -15.56 -7.59 2.15
N ASN A 384 -14.53 -6.81 1.83
CA ASN A 384 -13.22 -6.87 2.44
C ASN A 384 -13.02 -5.69 3.40
N PHE A 385 -12.67 -6.00 4.65
CA PHE A 385 -12.30 -5.01 5.65
C PHE A 385 -10.79 -4.81 5.62
N CYS A 386 -10.39 -3.61 5.21
CA CYS A 386 -9.01 -3.24 4.98
C CYS A 386 -8.29 -3.02 6.31
N GLU A 387 -7.01 -3.41 6.36
CA GLU A 387 -6.12 -3.10 7.47
C GLU A 387 -6.09 -1.58 7.68
N ALA A 388 -6.13 -1.16 8.94
CA ALA A 388 -6.16 0.25 9.27
C ALA A 388 -4.91 0.95 8.70
N GLN A 389 -5.09 2.11 8.07
CA GLN A 389 -4.03 3.05 7.67
C GLN A 389 -3.04 2.62 6.57
N ASP A 390 -3.04 1.36 6.12
CA ASP A 390 -2.20 0.91 4.97
C ASP A 390 -3.01 0.22 3.85
N GLY A 391 -4.34 0.11 4.01
CA GLY A 391 -5.22 -0.65 3.10
C GLY A 391 -6.04 0.13 2.06
N LYS A 392 -6.08 1.46 2.12
CA LYS A 392 -7.11 2.25 1.40
C LYS A 392 -6.82 2.43 -0.11
N GLY A 393 -5.70 1.92 -0.62
CA GLY A 393 -5.31 2.10 -2.02
C GLY A 393 -5.32 3.58 -2.44
N ASN A 394 -5.62 3.86 -3.70
CA ASN A 394 -5.61 5.21 -4.25
C ASN A 394 -6.79 6.10 -3.81
N ILE A 395 -7.61 5.71 -2.82
CA ILE A 395 -8.64 6.61 -2.26
C ILE A 395 -8.05 7.93 -1.76
N HIS A 396 -6.82 7.92 -1.23
CA HIS A 396 -6.13 9.13 -0.79
C HIS A 396 -5.96 10.18 -1.91
N PHE A 397 -6.00 9.78 -3.19
CA PHE A 397 -6.00 10.70 -4.33
C PHE A 397 -7.33 11.44 -4.46
N ALA A 398 -8.45 10.73 -4.36
CA ALA A 398 -9.79 11.32 -4.47
C ALA A 398 -10.04 12.35 -3.35
N PHE A 399 -9.57 12.05 -2.12
CA PHE A 399 -9.63 12.96 -0.98
C PHE A 399 -9.02 14.33 -1.23
N ARG A 400 -7.93 14.41 -2.01
CA ARG A 400 -7.15 15.64 -2.15
C ARG A 400 -7.54 16.47 -3.37
N ILE A 401 -8.02 15.84 -4.45
CA ILE A 401 -8.58 16.54 -5.62
C ILE A 401 -9.80 17.39 -5.19
N ILE A 402 -10.72 16.80 -4.43
CA ILE A 402 -11.95 17.49 -4.00
C ILE A 402 -11.65 18.69 -3.08
N ILE A 403 -10.57 18.62 -2.28
CA ILE A 403 -10.20 19.66 -1.32
C ILE A 403 -9.31 20.75 -1.94
N CYS A 404 -8.54 20.45 -3.00
CA CYS A 404 -7.59 21.39 -3.61
C CYS A 404 -8.16 22.19 -4.80
N GLU A 405 -9.28 21.78 -5.39
CA GLU A 405 -9.91 22.50 -6.51
C GLU A 405 -10.95 23.56 -6.09
N ASN A 406 -11.11 23.84 -4.79
CA ASN A 406 -11.99 24.91 -4.27
C ASN A 406 -11.25 25.93 -3.40
#